data_AF-A0A357CEL4-F1
#
_entry.id   AF-A0A357CEL4-F1
#
_cell.length_a   1.000
_cell.length_b   1.000
_cell.length_c   1.000
_cell.angle_alpha   90.00
_cell.angle_beta   90.00
_cell.angle_gamma   90.00
#
_symmetry.space_group_name_H-M   'P 1'
#
loop_
_entity.id
_entity.type
_entity.pdbx_description
1 polymer ?
#
loop_
_entity_poly.entity_id
_entity_poly.type
_entity_poly.pdbx_seq_one_letter_code
_entity_poly.pdbx_strand_id
1 'polypeptide(L)'
;TDNRNRTASEVRSIFSKFGGNLGETGAVSFMFDKLGAIEFDAAKATPEAMLEAAIDAGAEDCESSGEGHLVYCHPDELHHVAKALEARFGEPRAARILWRPKSGVPVDEEAGQRLLRMIDGLEDL
;
A
#
# COMPACT_ATOMS: atom_id res chain seq x y z
N THR A 1 -6.16 17.07 6.47
CA THR A 1 -6.34 18.46 6.00
C THR A 1 -7.47 19.13 6.74
N ASP A 2 -7.30 20.40 7.10
CA ASP A 2 -8.32 21.29 7.68
C ASP A 2 -9.04 22.14 6.61
N ASN A 3 -8.53 22.18 5.37
CA ASN A 3 -9.10 22.94 4.27
C ASN A 3 -9.05 22.13 2.95
N ARG A 4 -10.18 21.47 2.64
CA ARG A 4 -10.33 20.64 1.44
C ARG A 4 -10.10 21.40 0.13
N ASN A 5 -10.51 22.68 0.05
CA ASN A 5 -10.40 23.47 -1.18
C ASN A 5 -8.94 23.86 -1.47
N ARG A 6 -8.17 24.16 -0.41
CA ARG A 6 -6.73 24.41 -0.50
C ARG A 6 -5.99 23.16 -0.96
N THR A 7 -6.18 22.05 -0.26
CA THR A 7 -5.55 20.76 -0.61
C THR A 7 -5.92 20.31 -2.03
N ALA A 8 -7.18 20.42 -2.44
CA ALA A 8 -7.58 20.05 -3.80
C ALA A 8 -6.90 20.90 -4.89
N SER A 9 -6.66 22.18 -4.61
CA SER A 9 -5.98 23.08 -5.55
C SER A 9 -4.47 22.83 -5.59
N GLU A 10 -3.85 22.57 -4.45
CA GLU A 10 -2.43 22.18 -4.35
C GLU A 10 -2.17 20.85 -5.07
N VAL A 11 -2.97 19.81 -4.80
CA VAL A 11 -2.90 18.52 -5.51
C VAL A 11 -3.05 18.72 -7.02
N ARG A 12 -4.07 19.49 -7.48
CA ARG A 12 -4.22 19.79 -8.91
C ARG A 12 -2.99 20.46 -9.51
N SER A 13 -2.44 21.44 -8.81
CA SER A 13 -1.24 22.15 -9.28
C SER A 13 -0.03 21.23 -9.42
N ILE A 14 0.15 20.28 -8.50
CA ILE A 14 1.22 19.29 -8.55
C ILE A 14 1.04 18.40 -9.79
N PHE A 15 -0.15 17.82 -9.99
CA PHE A 15 -0.44 17.03 -11.20
C PHE A 15 -0.12 17.81 -12.49
N SER A 16 -0.63 19.04 -12.62
CA SER A 16 -0.41 19.86 -13.82
C SER A 16 1.06 20.20 -14.06
N LYS A 17 1.84 20.47 -13.00
CA LYS A 17 3.28 20.76 -13.09
C LYS A 17 4.08 19.59 -13.70
N PHE A 18 3.63 18.36 -13.48
CA PHE A 18 4.28 17.15 -13.97
C PHE A 18 3.56 16.52 -15.18
N GLY A 19 2.70 17.28 -15.87
CA GLY A 19 2.04 16.83 -17.10
C GLY A 19 0.91 15.82 -16.88
N GLY A 20 0.43 15.68 -15.64
CA GLY A 20 -0.74 14.88 -15.28
C GLY A 20 -1.99 15.74 -15.08
N ASN A 21 -3.13 15.08 -14.88
CA ASN A 21 -4.40 15.72 -14.56
C ASN A 21 -5.07 14.99 -13.39
N LEU A 22 -5.60 15.74 -12.43
CA LEU A 22 -6.43 15.17 -11.38
C LEU A 22 -7.79 14.76 -11.97
N GLY A 23 -8.07 13.46 -11.99
CA GLY A 23 -9.34 12.92 -12.46
C GLY A 23 -10.52 13.20 -11.52
N GLU A 24 -11.72 12.85 -11.98
CA GLU A 24 -12.92 12.84 -11.14
C GLU A 24 -12.85 11.74 -10.07
N THR A 25 -13.64 11.90 -9.01
CA THR A 25 -13.76 10.89 -7.95
C THR A 25 -14.14 9.53 -8.55
N GLY A 26 -13.33 8.51 -8.28
CA GLY A 26 -13.58 7.15 -8.77
C GLY A 26 -12.94 6.81 -10.12
N ALA A 27 -12.35 7.77 -10.82
CA ALA A 27 -11.82 7.57 -12.19
C ALA A 27 -10.80 6.43 -12.33
N VAL A 28 -10.03 6.15 -11.27
CA VAL A 28 -9.04 5.05 -11.23
C VAL A 28 -9.27 4.06 -10.10
N SER A 29 -10.27 4.28 -9.22
CA SER A 29 -10.45 3.48 -8.00
C SER A 29 -10.67 1.99 -8.28
N PHE A 30 -11.30 1.65 -9.40
CA PHE A 30 -11.54 0.26 -9.80
C PHE A 30 -10.24 -0.51 -10.18
N MET A 31 -9.16 0.22 -10.48
CA MET A 31 -7.84 -0.34 -10.81
C MET A 31 -7.04 -0.75 -9.57
N PHE A 32 -7.54 -0.46 -8.37
CA PHE A 32 -6.89 -0.78 -7.10
C PHE A 32 -7.81 -1.62 -6.22
N ASP A 33 -7.21 -2.50 -5.43
CA ASP A 33 -7.87 -3.21 -4.34
C ASP A 33 -7.54 -2.52 -3.02
N LYS A 34 -8.58 -2.24 -2.23
CA LYS A 34 -8.41 -1.75 -0.87
C LYS A 34 -8.24 -2.96 0.04
N LEU A 35 -7.08 -3.10 0.65
CA LEU A 35 -6.70 -4.28 1.45
C LEU A 35 -6.18 -3.87 2.82
N GLY A 36 -6.33 -4.75 3.80
CA GLY A 36 -5.50 -4.75 4.98
C GLY A 36 -4.11 -5.28 4.64
N ALA A 37 -3.07 -4.67 5.18
CA ALA A 37 -1.68 -5.06 4.99
C ALA A 37 -0.94 -5.06 6.32
N ILE A 38 -0.23 -6.15 6.57
CA ILE A 38 0.53 -6.40 7.80
C ILE A 38 1.96 -6.73 7.40
N GLU A 39 2.90 -5.99 7.96
CA GLU A 39 4.31 -6.07 7.62
C GLU A 39 5.12 -6.62 8.78
N PHE A 40 5.96 -7.62 8.50
CA PHE A 40 6.91 -8.17 9.46
C PHE A 40 8.33 -8.10 8.89
N ASP A 41 9.32 -7.87 9.74
CA ASP A 41 10.73 -7.99 9.34
C ASP A 41 11.07 -9.44 8.96
N ALA A 42 12.00 -9.62 8.02
CA ALA A 42 12.38 -10.95 7.51
C ALA A 42 12.91 -11.91 8.58
N ALA A 43 13.39 -11.38 9.72
CA ALA A 43 13.89 -12.18 10.83
C ALA A 43 12.77 -12.78 11.71
N LYS A 44 11.50 -12.39 11.50
CA LYS A 44 10.37 -12.80 12.34
C LYS A 44 9.91 -14.23 12.08
N ALA A 45 10.07 -14.72 10.85
CA ALA A 45 9.71 -16.07 10.47
C ALA A 45 10.47 -16.49 9.20
N THR A 46 10.46 -17.78 8.88
CA THR A 46 10.78 -18.19 7.50
C THR A 46 9.59 -17.86 6.58
N PRO A 47 9.81 -17.70 5.26
CA PRO A 47 8.71 -17.50 4.30
C PRO A 47 7.60 -18.55 4.44
N GLU A 48 7.98 -19.82 4.63
CA GLU A 48 7.04 -20.93 4.77
C GLU A 48 6.22 -20.82 6.05
N ALA A 49 6.87 -20.51 7.18
CA ALA A 49 6.19 -20.38 8.47
C ALA A 49 5.25 -19.18 8.50
N MET A 50 5.64 -18.06 7.86
CA MET A 50 4.76 -16.89 7.74
C MET A 50 3.55 -17.20 6.86
N LEU A 51 3.77 -17.82 5.70
CA LEU A 51 2.70 -18.20 4.78
C LEU A 51 1.67 -19.12 5.45
N GLU A 52 2.13 -20.17 6.15
CA GLU A 52 1.25 -21.10 6.87
C GLU A 52 0.41 -20.36 7.91
N ALA A 53 1.05 -19.51 8.73
CA ALA A 53 0.35 -18.73 9.75
C ALA A 53 -0.61 -17.69 9.18
N ALA A 54 -0.28 -17.08 8.03
CA ALA A 54 -1.15 -16.15 7.33
C ALA A 54 -2.42 -16.86 6.84
N ILE A 55 -2.29 -18.05 6.25
CA ILE A 55 -3.43 -18.86 5.82
C ILE A 55 -4.32 -19.22 7.03
N ASP A 56 -3.72 -19.69 8.13
CA ASP A 56 -4.46 -20.01 9.36
C ASP A 56 -5.22 -18.79 9.93
N ALA A 57 -4.65 -17.61 9.78
CA ALA A 57 -5.22 -16.35 10.28
C ALA A 57 -6.34 -15.78 9.39
N GLY A 58 -6.53 -16.31 8.17
CA GLY A 58 -7.51 -15.81 7.20
C GLY A 58 -6.94 -14.74 6.25
N ALA A 59 -5.63 -14.69 6.05
CA ALA A 59 -5.04 -13.82 5.04
C ALA A 59 -5.40 -14.28 3.61
N GLU A 60 -5.52 -13.32 2.71
CA GLU A 60 -5.80 -13.55 1.28
C GLU A 60 -4.51 -13.81 0.49
N ASP A 61 -3.39 -13.20 0.90
CA ASP A 61 -2.11 -13.30 0.21
C ASP A 61 -0.96 -13.05 1.20
N CYS A 62 0.22 -13.61 0.92
CA CYS A 62 1.42 -13.44 1.73
C CYS A 62 2.65 -13.44 0.82
N GLU A 63 3.30 -12.28 0.71
CA GLU A 63 4.53 -12.09 -0.05
C GLU A 63 5.71 -12.06 0.93
N SER A 64 6.79 -12.77 0.61
CA SER A 64 8.02 -12.78 1.43
C SER A 64 9.24 -12.52 0.55
N SER A 65 10.13 -11.66 1.02
CA SER A 65 11.38 -11.31 0.33
C SER A 65 12.49 -11.04 1.35
N GLY A 66 13.67 -10.63 0.88
CA GLY A 66 14.75 -10.18 1.77
C GLY A 66 14.40 -8.92 2.58
N GLU A 67 13.36 -8.19 2.19
CA GLU A 67 12.92 -6.95 2.85
C GLU A 67 11.90 -7.21 3.98
N GLY A 68 11.33 -8.42 4.03
CA GLY A 68 10.34 -8.81 5.04
C GLY A 68 9.21 -9.66 4.49
N HIS A 69 8.16 -9.74 5.29
CA HIS A 69 6.90 -10.39 4.94
C HIS A 69 5.79 -9.36 4.88
N LEU A 70 4.95 -9.47 3.86
CA LEU A 70 3.81 -8.61 3.62
C LEU A 70 2.57 -9.49 3.45
N VAL A 71 1.71 -9.47 4.46
CA VAL A 71 0.48 -10.26 4.52
C VAL A 71 -0.69 -9.36 4.21
N TYR A 72 -1.54 -9.79 3.28
CA TYR A 72 -2.74 -9.05 2.87
C TYR A 72 -4.00 -9.79 3.30
N CYS A 73 -5.04 -9.03 3.63
CA CYS A 73 -6.36 -9.55 3.95
C CYS A 73 -7.46 -8.55 3.57
N HIS A 74 -8.71 -8.97 3.72
CA HIS A 74 -9.83 -8.05 3.62
C HIS A 74 -9.68 -6.90 4.65
N PRO A 75 -9.99 -5.63 4.30
CA PRO A 75 -9.85 -4.48 5.21
C PRO A 75 -10.49 -4.65 6.58
N ASP A 76 -11.66 -5.27 6.61
CA ASP A 76 -12.44 -5.47 7.84
C ASP A 76 -11.84 -6.55 8.75
N GLU A 77 -10.95 -7.38 8.21
CA GLU A 77 -10.27 -8.47 8.94
C GLU A 77 -8.88 -8.07 9.44
N LEU A 78 -8.37 -6.88 9.09
CA LEU A 78 -7.02 -6.42 9.42
C LEU A 78 -6.67 -6.64 10.89
N HIS A 79 -7.56 -6.24 11.80
CA HIS A 79 -7.31 -6.34 13.24
C HIS A 79 -7.29 -7.79 13.73
N HIS A 80 -8.10 -8.66 13.14
CA HIS A 80 -8.14 -10.08 13.48
C HIS A 80 -6.84 -10.77 13.01
N VAL A 81 -6.49 -10.61 11.74
CA VAL A 81 -5.31 -11.23 11.12
C VAL A 81 -4.03 -10.72 11.81
N ALA A 82 -3.92 -9.40 12.05
CA ALA A 82 -2.76 -8.81 12.72
C ALA A 82 -2.54 -9.42 14.11
N LYS A 83 -3.60 -9.55 14.92
CA LYS A 83 -3.51 -10.16 16.25
C LYS A 83 -3.13 -11.63 16.23
N ALA A 84 -3.66 -12.38 15.27
CA ALA A 84 -3.34 -13.80 15.13
C ALA A 84 -1.85 -14.01 14.79
N LEU A 85 -1.31 -13.20 13.89
CA LEU A 85 0.10 -13.23 13.52
C LEU A 85 1.00 -12.68 14.63
N GLU A 86 0.57 -11.61 15.31
CA GLU A 86 1.28 -11.02 16.44
C GLU A 86 1.48 -12.02 17.59
N ALA A 87 0.46 -12.83 17.88
CA ALA A 87 0.56 -13.88 18.90
C ALA A 87 1.63 -14.95 18.56
N ARG A 88 1.97 -15.14 17.29
CA ARG A 88 2.97 -16.12 16.83
C ARG A 88 4.37 -15.53 16.64
N PHE A 89 4.46 -14.30 16.14
CA PHE A 89 5.73 -13.69 15.70
C PHE A 89 6.08 -12.38 16.43
N GLY A 90 5.25 -11.96 17.38
CA GLY A 90 5.37 -10.67 18.08
C GLY A 90 4.88 -9.50 17.24
N GLU A 91 5.13 -8.28 17.70
CA GLU A 91 4.57 -7.06 17.07
C GLU A 91 4.99 -6.92 15.59
N PRO A 92 4.04 -6.63 14.67
CA PRO A 92 4.35 -6.31 13.28
C PRO A 92 5.01 -4.93 13.18
N ARG A 93 5.82 -4.72 12.13
CA ARG A 93 6.39 -3.41 11.79
C ARG A 93 5.30 -2.40 11.45
N ALA A 94 4.26 -2.84 10.77
CA ALA A 94 3.10 -2.02 10.43
C ALA A 94 1.86 -2.88 10.23
N ALA A 95 0.69 -2.33 10.55
CA ALA A 95 -0.61 -2.87 10.19
C ALA A 95 -1.51 -1.71 9.74
N ARG A 96 -1.91 -1.68 8.47
CA ARG A 96 -2.64 -0.54 7.87
C ARG A 96 -3.53 -0.98 6.73
N ILE A 97 -4.49 -0.13 6.39
CA ILE A 97 -5.25 -0.24 5.14
C ILE A 97 -4.46 0.44 4.03
N LEU A 98 -4.29 -0.23 2.89
CA LEU A 98 -3.65 0.32 1.70
C LEU A 98 -4.49 0.08 0.44
N TRP A 99 -4.10 0.74 -0.65
CA TRP A 99 -4.63 0.49 -1.99
C TRP A 99 -3.53 -0.19 -2.83
N ARG A 100 -3.74 -1.45 -3.20
CA ARG A 100 -2.80 -2.22 -4.04
C ARG A 100 -3.24 -2.11 -5.51
N PRO A 101 -2.36 -1.74 -6.45
CA PRO A 101 -2.71 -1.75 -7.87
C PRO A 101 -2.95 -3.18 -8.35
N LYS A 102 -4.00 -3.39 -9.16
CA LYS A 102 -4.31 -4.68 -9.79
C LYS A 102 -3.32 -5.07 -10.89
N SER A 103 -2.73 -4.07 -11.52
CA SER A 103 -1.72 -4.24 -12.56
C SER A 103 -0.76 -3.06 -12.59
N GLY A 104 0.48 -3.34 -12.99
CA GLY A 104 1.47 -2.30 -13.28
C GLY A 104 1.31 -1.76 -14.71
N VAL A 105 1.75 -0.52 -14.91
CA VAL A 105 1.91 0.09 -16.25
C VAL A 105 3.40 0.31 -16.47
N PRO A 106 4.02 -0.31 -17.50
CA PRO A 106 5.42 -0.05 -17.81
C PRO A 106 5.59 1.40 -18.26
N VAL A 107 6.66 2.04 -17.78
CA VAL A 107 7.03 3.42 -18.12
C VAL A 107 8.49 3.46 -18.54
N ASP A 108 8.83 4.40 -19.42
CA ASP A 108 10.22 4.67 -19.77
C ASP A 108 10.92 5.48 -18.66
N GLU A 109 12.24 5.68 -18.81
CA GLU A 109 13.06 6.37 -17.81
C GLU A 109 12.62 7.83 -17.58
N GLU A 110 12.27 8.54 -18.66
CA GLU A 110 11.85 9.95 -18.58
C GLU A 110 10.52 10.07 -17.82
N ALA A 111 9.53 9.25 -18.18
CA ALA A 111 8.26 9.19 -17.48
C ALA A 111 8.43 8.75 -16.02
N GLY A 112 9.29 7.76 -15.76
CA GLY A 112 9.60 7.29 -14.41
C GLY A 112 10.18 8.39 -13.52
N GLN A 113 11.19 9.13 -14.00
CA GLN A 113 11.76 10.26 -13.24
C GLN A 113 10.73 11.36 -12.97
N ARG A 114 9.86 11.65 -13.95
CA ARG A 114 8.79 12.63 -13.79
C ARG A 114 7.74 12.19 -12.76
N LEU A 115 7.38 10.90 -12.77
CA LEU A 115 6.44 10.32 -11.80
C LEU A 115 7.01 10.35 -10.37
N LEU A 116 8.28 9.99 -10.18
CA LEU A 116 8.93 10.04 -8.86
C LEU A 116 8.90 11.46 -8.29
N ARG A 117 9.28 12.47 -9.08
CA ARG A 117 9.22 13.88 -8.64
C ARG A 117 7.79 14.36 -8.35
N MET A 118 6.80 13.82 -9.06
CA MET A 118 5.39 14.12 -8.79
C MET A 118 4.95 13.51 -7.46
N ILE A 119 5.36 12.27 -7.17
CA ILE A 119 5.10 11.58 -5.90
C ILE A 119 5.75 12.37 -4.75
N ASP A 120 7.03 12.72 -4.87
CA ASP A 120 7.73 13.53 -3.85
C ASP A 120 6.96 14.83 -3.55
N GLY A 121 6.51 15.53 -4.60
CA GLY A 121 5.73 16.76 -4.44
C GLY A 121 4.36 16.57 -3.79
N LEU A 122 3.76 15.38 -3.90
CA LEU A 122 2.52 15.02 -3.22
C LEU A 122 2.77 14.62 -1.75
N GLU A 123 3.90 14.01 -1.45
CA GLU A 123 4.31 13.61 -0.09
C GLU A 123 4.73 14.80 0.78
N ASP A 124 5.28 15.85 0.16
CA ASP A 124 5.66 17.11 0.82
C ASP A 124 4.45 17.99 1.22
N LEU A 125 3.23 17.62 0.84
CA LEU A 125 1.99 18.38 1.07
C LEU A 125 1.35 18.11 2.44
#